data_AF-A0A834YLZ2-F1
#
_entry.id   AF-A0A834YLZ2-F1
#
_cell.length_a   1.000
_cell.length_b   1.000
_cell.length_c   1.000
_cell.angle_alpha   90.00
_cell.angle_beta   90.00
_cell.angle_gamma   90.00
#
_symmetry.space_group_name_H-M   'P 1'
#
loop_
_entity.id
_entity.type
_entity.pdbx_description
1 polymer ?
#
loop_
_entity_poly.entity_id
_entity_poly.type
_entity_poly.pdbx_seq_one_letter_code
_entity_poly.pdbx_strand_id
1 'polypeptide(L)'
;MQLHISPSLRHVTVFPGKGVRDFIKVKVGSRRVSYRMVFYSLLFVTFLLRFVFLLTAMDTIDGETKCSTVGCAGKRIGPRIWGRRLESTVPEEIYRILEEPGSQEEIQVSDVPQSLEDFVAEMKNNRSDAKTFAVKLKAMVSLLEKTTREAKIQEYLYRHVASSSIPKHLHCLALRLANEHSINANARLQLPAPECVPYLVDNSFFHFVLASDNVLAASVVASSLIRNSLHPEKVVMHIITDRKTYSTMHAWFSLHPLTPAVIEVKGLHHFDWFTKGKVPVLEAMEKDQRVRSQFRGGSSAIVGNNSEKPKVIAAKLQALSPKYNSVMNHIRIHLPELFPSLNKVVFLDDDIVIQTDLSPLWDIDLGGKVNGAVETCRGDDKFVMSKRLKSYLNFSHPLISENFDPNECAWAYGMNIFDLEEWRKTNISATYHYWLQKNLKSDLSLWQLGTLPPGLIAFHGHVQIIDPFWHMLGLGYQDNTSIADAETAGVIHFNGRAKPWLEIAFPELRRLWAKYVDFSDKFIKSCHIRPS
;
A
#
# COMPACT_ATOMS: atom_id res chain seq x y z
N MET A 1 -3.35 -87.14 23.78
CA MET A 1 -3.09 -86.09 24.80
C MET A 1 -3.97 -84.92 24.44
N GLN A 2 -5.02 -84.66 25.21
CA GLN A 2 -5.86 -83.47 25.01
C GLN A 2 -5.43 -82.39 26.01
N LEU A 3 -5.18 -81.19 25.48
CA LEU A 3 -4.65 -80.05 26.20
C LEU A 3 -5.79 -79.05 26.36
N HIS A 4 -6.24 -78.84 27.60
CA HIS A 4 -7.30 -77.89 27.89
C HIS A 4 -6.70 -76.68 28.63
N ILE A 5 -6.86 -75.50 28.03
CA ILE A 5 -6.36 -74.22 28.54
C ILE A 5 -7.57 -73.40 28.98
N SER A 6 -7.60 -72.94 30.24
CA SER A 6 -8.74 -72.16 30.74
C SER A 6 -8.71 -70.72 30.18
N PRO A 7 -9.88 -70.06 30.03
CA PRO A 7 -9.96 -68.72 29.43
C PRO A 7 -9.21 -67.61 30.19
N SER A 8 -8.84 -67.84 31.45
CA SER A 8 -8.04 -66.89 32.25
C SER A 8 -6.54 -67.17 32.24
N LEU A 9 -6.08 -68.19 31.50
CA LEU A 9 -4.69 -68.59 31.29
C LEU A 9 -3.88 -68.92 32.56
N ARG A 10 -4.51 -69.14 33.72
CA ARG A 10 -3.79 -69.38 34.98
C ARG A 10 -3.44 -70.85 35.26
N HIS A 11 -4.10 -71.81 34.62
CA HIS A 11 -3.78 -73.24 34.77
C HIS A 11 -3.87 -73.98 33.43
N VAL A 12 -2.95 -74.90 33.20
CA VAL A 12 -2.94 -75.82 32.06
C VAL A 12 -3.00 -77.24 32.62
N THR A 13 -3.97 -78.03 32.19
CA THR A 13 -4.13 -79.42 32.62
C THR A 13 -3.95 -80.35 31.43
N VAL A 14 -3.00 -81.29 31.53
CA VAL A 14 -2.70 -82.28 30.50
C VAL A 14 -3.17 -83.63 31.00
N PHE A 15 -4.10 -84.27 30.28
CA PHE A 15 -4.55 -85.63 30.58
C PHE A 15 -3.88 -86.64 29.62
N PRO A 16 -2.99 -87.51 30.12
CA PRO A 16 -2.57 -88.70 29.39
C PRO A 16 -3.58 -89.82 29.67
N GLY A 17 -4.03 -90.49 28.61
CA GLY A 17 -4.91 -91.65 28.73
C GLY A 17 -4.22 -92.74 29.55
N LYS A 18 -4.92 -93.20 30.60
CA LYS A 18 -4.53 -94.22 31.60
C LYS A 18 -3.64 -93.71 32.75
N GLY A 19 -4.34 -93.12 33.72
CA GLY A 19 -4.19 -93.41 35.16
C GLY A 19 -2.82 -93.27 35.81
N VAL A 20 -2.44 -92.04 36.17
CA VAL A 20 -1.90 -91.58 37.48
C VAL A 20 -1.94 -90.04 37.43
N ARG A 21 -2.47 -89.37 38.48
CA ARG A 21 -2.59 -87.90 38.56
C ARG A 21 -1.42 -87.31 39.34
N ASP A 22 -0.45 -86.70 38.65
CA ASP A 22 0.61 -85.91 39.31
C ASP A 22 0.38 -84.41 39.12
N PHE A 23 0.31 -83.69 40.25
CA PHE A 23 0.15 -82.24 40.30
C PHE A 23 1.52 -81.56 40.35
N ILE A 24 2.01 -81.04 39.22
CA ILE A 24 3.23 -80.23 39.19
C ILE A 24 2.89 -78.78 39.55
N LYS A 25 3.26 -78.39 40.77
CA LYS A 25 3.11 -77.04 41.33
C LYS A 25 4.33 -76.20 40.94
N VAL A 26 4.25 -75.42 39.85
CA VAL A 26 5.33 -74.47 39.49
C VAL A 26 5.12 -73.15 40.22
N LYS A 27 5.99 -72.88 41.21
CA LYS A 27 6.11 -71.60 41.91
C LYS A 27 6.72 -70.56 40.95
N VAL A 28 5.97 -69.51 40.65
CA VAL A 28 6.43 -68.31 39.93
C VAL A 28 7.31 -67.48 40.87
N GLY A 29 8.61 -67.43 40.61
CA GLY A 29 9.53 -66.45 41.20
C GLY A 29 9.51 -65.15 40.40
N SER A 30 9.26 -64.02 41.07
CA SER A 30 9.04 -62.72 40.42
C SER A 30 10.29 -62.18 39.72
N ARG A 31 10.30 -62.18 38.37
CA ARG A 31 11.19 -61.28 37.61
C ARG A 31 10.54 -59.90 37.54
N ARG A 32 10.97 -58.99 38.43
CA ARG A 32 10.57 -57.58 38.42
C ARG A 32 11.32 -56.80 37.34
N VAL A 33 11.02 -57.02 36.06
CA VAL A 33 11.13 -55.95 35.04
C VAL A 33 10.08 -56.25 33.97
N SER A 34 9.00 -55.47 33.95
CA SER A 34 7.98 -55.57 32.91
C SER A 34 8.56 -55.15 31.56
N TYR A 35 8.23 -55.84 30.48
CA TYR A 35 8.60 -55.43 29.12
C TYR A 35 8.15 -53.99 28.80
N ARG A 36 7.06 -53.52 29.44
CA ARG A 36 6.64 -52.12 29.41
C ARG A 36 7.67 -51.18 30.04
N MET A 37 8.27 -51.55 31.18
CA MET A 37 9.34 -50.74 31.80
C MET A 37 10.58 -50.67 30.90
N VAL A 38 10.97 -51.77 30.26
CA VAL A 38 12.10 -51.76 29.30
C VAL A 38 11.78 -50.89 28.09
N PHE A 39 10.56 -50.97 27.57
CA PHE A 39 10.10 -50.15 26.45
C PHE A 39 10.09 -48.66 26.81
N TYR A 40 9.51 -48.29 27.95
CA TYR A 40 9.50 -46.88 28.40
C TYR A 40 10.90 -46.37 28.75
N SER A 41 11.79 -47.21 29.30
CA SER A 41 13.19 -46.83 29.53
C SER A 41 13.94 -46.61 28.22
N LEU A 42 13.76 -47.48 27.21
CA LEU A 42 14.35 -47.28 25.88
C LEU A 42 13.81 -45.99 25.23
N LEU A 43 12.50 -45.76 25.31
CA LEU A 43 11.87 -44.58 24.74
C LEU A 43 12.35 -43.30 25.43
N PHE A 44 12.46 -43.33 26.76
CA PHE A 44 13.03 -42.23 27.55
C PHE A 44 14.49 -41.96 27.18
N VAL A 45 15.32 -43.00 27.03
CA VAL A 45 16.73 -42.84 26.62
C VAL A 45 16.84 -42.28 25.20
N THR A 46 16.00 -42.73 24.25
CA THR A 46 16.00 -42.16 22.89
C THR A 46 15.55 -40.71 22.86
N PHE A 47 14.59 -40.34 23.70
CA PHE A 47 14.13 -38.95 23.81
C PHE A 47 15.22 -38.08 24.46
N LEU A 48 15.86 -38.58 25.52
CA LEU A 48 16.96 -37.90 26.19
C LEU A 48 18.15 -37.68 25.24
N LEU A 49 18.50 -38.68 24.43
CA LEU A 49 19.57 -38.57 23.43
C LEU A 49 19.25 -37.53 22.35
N ARG A 50 18.01 -37.47 21.85
CA ARG A 50 17.60 -36.41 20.91
C ARG A 50 17.60 -35.03 21.54
N PHE A 51 17.20 -34.94 22.81
CA PHE A 51 17.20 -33.67 23.55
C PHE A 51 18.62 -33.18 23.83
N VAL A 52 19.53 -34.09 24.19
CA VAL A 52 20.96 -33.79 24.35
C VAL A 52 21.57 -33.37 23.01
N PHE A 53 21.23 -34.05 21.91
CA PHE A 53 21.69 -33.67 20.58
C PHE A 53 21.21 -32.26 20.17
N LEU A 54 19.92 -31.95 20.41
CA LEU A 54 19.36 -30.62 20.16
C LEU A 54 20.02 -29.54 21.04
N LEU A 55 20.24 -29.81 22.32
CA LEU A 55 20.95 -28.91 23.22
C LEU A 55 22.39 -28.67 22.75
N THR A 56 23.12 -29.72 22.34
CA THR A 56 24.48 -29.55 21.80
C THR A 56 24.50 -28.81 20.46
N ALA A 57 23.45 -28.95 19.64
CA ALA A 57 23.32 -28.24 18.38
C ALA A 57 22.96 -26.76 18.59
N MET A 58 22.11 -26.44 19.57
CA MET A 58 21.81 -25.05 19.96
C MET A 58 23.02 -24.35 20.59
N ASP A 59 23.77 -25.05 21.45
CA ASP A 59 25.00 -24.53 22.08
C ASP A 59 26.15 -24.32 21.07
N THR A 60 26.08 -24.92 19.87
CA THR A 60 26.98 -24.61 18.75
C THR A 60 26.52 -23.45 17.87
N ILE A 61 25.27 -22.98 18.03
CA ILE A 61 24.70 -21.87 17.27
C ILE A 61 24.81 -20.56 18.06
N ASP A 62 24.67 -20.62 19.39
CA ASP A 62 24.91 -19.47 20.28
C ASP A 62 26.39 -19.43 20.71
N GLY A 63 27.19 -18.60 20.03
CA GLY A 63 28.62 -18.41 20.27
C GLY A 63 29.01 -17.76 21.60
N GLU A 64 28.45 -18.19 22.74
CA GLU A 64 28.85 -17.72 24.07
C GLU A 64 29.84 -18.66 24.77
N THR A 65 31.02 -18.13 25.10
CA THR A 65 32.21 -18.85 25.59
C THR A 65 32.18 -19.26 27.07
N LYS A 66 31.01 -19.34 27.74
CA LYS A 66 30.92 -19.68 29.17
C LYS A 66 30.03 -20.89 29.45
N CYS A 67 30.59 -22.10 29.31
CA CYS A 67 29.92 -23.35 29.69
C CYS A 67 29.91 -23.53 31.22
N SER A 68 28.73 -23.46 31.86
CA SER A 68 28.56 -23.65 33.31
C SER A 68 27.46 -24.63 33.71
N THR A 69 27.00 -25.51 32.82
CA THR A 69 26.02 -26.58 33.13
C THR A 69 26.51 -27.99 32.77
N VAL A 70 25.87 -28.97 33.42
CA VAL A 70 26.18 -30.42 33.45
C VAL A 70 26.27 -31.07 32.05
N GLY A 71 25.85 -30.39 30.98
CA GLY A 71 25.98 -30.83 29.58
C GLY A 71 27.41 -30.90 29.04
N CYS A 72 28.40 -30.27 29.68
CA CYS A 72 29.81 -30.32 29.24
C CYS A 72 30.56 -31.62 29.64
N ALA A 73 29.91 -32.60 30.29
CA ALA A 73 30.55 -33.84 30.74
C ALA A 73 31.11 -34.71 29.58
N GLY A 74 30.53 -34.62 28.38
CA GLY A 74 31.01 -35.34 27.20
C GLY A 74 32.36 -34.85 26.66
N LYS A 75 32.80 -33.64 27.01
CA LYS A 75 34.09 -33.07 26.56
C LYS A 75 35.30 -33.54 27.38
N ARG A 76 35.11 -34.22 28.52
CA ARG A 76 36.20 -34.68 29.41
C ARG A 76 36.57 -36.16 29.28
N ILE A 77 35.76 -36.98 28.62
CA ILE A 77 35.95 -38.45 28.54
C ILE A 77 35.98 -38.94 27.08
N GLY A 78 36.83 -38.31 26.26
CA GLY A 78 37.21 -38.82 24.93
C GLY A 78 38.65 -39.34 24.96
N PRO A 79 39.00 -40.41 24.21
CA PRO A 79 40.32 -41.02 24.29
C PRO A 79 41.40 -40.02 23.86
N ARG A 80 42.21 -39.60 24.83
CA ARG A 80 43.38 -38.71 24.70
C ARG A 80 44.57 -39.46 24.10
N ILE A 81 44.40 -40.11 22.96
CA ILE A 81 45.50 -40.80 22.27
C ILE A 81 45.46 -40.43 20.78
N TRP A 82 46.46 -39.63 20.41
CA TRP A 82 46.84 -39.16 19.07
C TRP A 82 46.02 -38.02 18.43
N GLY A 83 46.74 -36.92 18.12
CA GLY A 83 46.36 -35.96 17.08
C GLY A 83 45.74 -34.67 17.59
N ARG A 84 46.31 -33.54 17.19
CA ARG A 84 45.85 -32.16 17.41
C ARG A 84 44.34 -32.03 17.22
N ARG A 85 43.63 -31.39 18.16
CA ARG A 85 42.32 -30.77 17.85
C ARG A 85 42.58 -29.74 16.75
N LEU A 86 42.10 -30.02 15.54
CA LEU A 86 41.90 -28.99 14.54
C LEU A 86 40.61 -28.27 14.96
N GLU A 87 40.73 -27.18 15.72
CA GLU A 87 39.63 -26.23 15.82
C GLU A 87 39.42 -25.67 14.42
N SER A 88 38.28 -26.01 13.81
CA SER A 88 37.93 -25.55 12.47
C SER A 88 37.58 -24.07 12.56
N THR A 89 38.54 -23.20 12.26
CA THR A 89 38.37 -21.73 12.14
C THR A 89 37.49 -21.31 10.96
N VAL A 90 36.93 -22.29 10.22
CA VAL A 90 36.11 -22.09 9.02
C VAL A 90 34.91 -21.18 9.25
N PRO A 91 34.09 -21.31 10.31
CA PRO A 91 32.95 -20.42 10.51
C PRO A 91 33.37 -18.99 10.81
N GLU A 92 34.38 -18.80 11.67
CA GLU A 92 34.90 -17.48 12.05
C GLU A 92 35.51 -16.75 10.85
N GLU A 93 36.22 -17.46 9.97
CA GLU A 93 36.78 -16.90 8.74
C GLU A 93 35.68 -16.47 7.75
N ILE A 94 34.58 -17.24 7.65
CA ILE A 94 33.44 -16.88 6.81
C ILE A 94 32.77 -15.61 7.32
N TYR A 95 32.47 -15.52 8.61
CA TYR A 95 31.87 -14.32 9.19
C TYR A 95 32.78 -13.11 9.05
N ARG A 96 34.09 -13.25 9.29
CA ARG A 96 35.05 -12.16 9.11
C ARG A 96 35.02 -11.61 7.69
N ILE A 97 35.02 -12.47 6.68
CA ILE A 97 34.99 -12.06 5.26
C ILE A 97 33.66 -11.41 4.89
N LEU A 98 32.54 -11.90 5.42
CA LEU A 98 31.21 -11.31 5.18
C LEU A 98 31.07 -9.92 5.83
N GLU A 99 31.65 -9.73 7.01
CA GLU A 99 31.58 -8.47 7.77
C GLU A 99 32.66 -7.43 7.38
N GLU A 100 33.79 -7.86 6.80
CA GLU A 100 34.86 -6.95 6.39
C GLU A 100 34.36 -5.90 5.37
N PRO A 101 34.50 -4.59 5.66
CA PRO A 101 34.15 -3.54 4.71
C PRO A 101 35.22 -3.47 3.61
N GLY A 102 34.94 -4.13 2.48
CA GLY A 102 35.61 -3.91 1.20
C GLY A 102 37.10 -4.24 1.14
N SER A 103 37.45 -5.52 0.96
CA SER A 103 38.61 -5.92 0.17
C SER A 103 38.10 -6.46 -1.17
N GLN A 104 38.32 -5.72 -2.25
CA GLN A 104 38.08 -6.18 -3.61
C GLN A 104 39.21 -7.15 -4.00
N GLU A 105 39.11 -8.43 -3.62
CA GLU A 105 39.70 -9.44 -4.49
C GLU A 105 38.86 -9.41 -5.78
N GLU A 106 39.46 -8.96 -6.89
CA GLU A 106 38.81 -8.81 -8.20
C GLU A 106 38.40 -10.18 -8.75
N ILE A 107 37.25 -10.72 -8.30
CA ILE A 107 36.59 -11.82 -8.98
C ILE A 107 35.99 -11.26 -10.26
N GLN A 108 36.33 -11.86 -11.41
CA GLN A 108 35.71 -11.51 -12.68
C GLN A 108 34.19 -11.74 -12.59
N VAL A 109 33.40 -10.79 -13.08
CA VAL A 109 31.93 -10.86 -13.03
C VAL A 109 31.37 -12.14 -13.67
N SER A 110 32.11 -12.76 -14.61
CA SER A 110 31.78 -14.05 -15.23
C SER A 110 31.87 -15.26 -14.29
N ASP A 111 32.63 -15.15 -13.19
CA ASP A 111 32.91 -16.25 -12.26
C ASP A 111 32.03 -16.19 -11.00
N VAL A 112 31.08 -15.24 -10.96
CA VAL A 112 30.11 -15.08 -9.87
C VAL A 112 28.83 -15.85 -10.21
N PRO A 113 28.40 -16.80 -9.36
CA PRO A 113 27.14 -17.50 -9.54
C PRO A 113 25.95 -16.53 -9.62
N GLN A 114 25.03 -16.79 -10.55
CA GLN A 114 23.87 -15.94 -10.80
C GLN A 114 22.67 -16.32 -9.92
N SER A 115 22.68 -17.53 -9.35
CA SER A 115 21.62 -18.06 -8.49
C SER A 115 22.19 -18.83 -7.31
N LEU A 116 21.36 -19.04 -6.28
CA LEU A 116 21.74 -19.88 -5.13
C LEU A 116 21.97 -21.33 -5.58
N GLU A 117 21.18 -21.81 -6.55
CA GLU A 117 21.31 -23.13 -7.13
C GLU A 117 22.66 -23.31 -7.83
N ASP A 118 23.08 -22.33 -8.63
CA ASP A 118 24.39 -22.35 -9.31
C ASP A 118 25.53 -22.34 -8.29
N PHE A 119 25.44 -21.51 -7.26
CA PHE A 119 26.41 -21.45 -6.18
C PHE A 119 26.53 -22.80 -5.46
N VAL A 120 25.39 -23.40 -5.07
CA VAL A 120 25.37 -24.71 -4.39
C VAL A 120 25.92 -25.80 -5.30
N ALA A 121 25.58 -25.80 -6.59
CA ALA A 121 26.09 -26.78 -7.55
C ALA A 121 27.61 -26.66 -7.73
N GLU A 122 28.12 -25.43 -7.81
CA GLU A 122 29.55 -25.17 -7.93
C GLU A 122 30.34 -25.60 -6.69
N MET A 123 29.85 -25.25 -5.49
CA MET A 123 30.49 -25.62 -4.23
C MET A 123 30.40 -27.12 -3.90
N LYS A 124 29.43 -27.81 -4.48
CA LYS A 124 29.32 -29.27 -4.36
C LYS A 124 30.32 -29.99 -5.26
N ASN A 125 30.63 -29.43 -6.42
CA ASN A 125 31.54 -30.01 -7.40
C ASN A 125 33.01 -29.65 -7.15
N ASN A 126 33.28 -28.46 -6.62
CA ASN A 126 34.61 -28.01 -6.23
C ASN A 126 34.77 -28.07 -4.71
N ARG A 127 35.79 -28.78 -4.19
CA ARG A 127 36.16 -28.72 -2.76
C ARG A 127 36.80 -27.36 -2.45
N SER A 128 35.99 -26.30 -2.41
CA SER A 128 36.42 -24.94 -2.11
C SER A 128 36.77 -24.78 -0.63
N ASP A 129 37.83 -24.04 -0.33
CA ASP A 129 38.15 -23.65 1.04
C ASP A 129 37.15 -22.61 1.58
N ALA A 130 37.13 -22.42 2.90
CA ALA A 130 36.20 -21.52 3.59
C ALA A 130 36.30 -20.07 3.08
N LYS A 131 37.52 -19.64 2.73
CA LYS A 131 37.79 -18.33 2.17
C LYS A 131 37.12 -18.16 0.80
N THR A 132 37.38 -19.08 -0.14
CA THR A 132 36.75 -19.03 -1.48
C THR A 132 35.24 -19.09 -1.37
N PHE A 133 34.71 -19.88 -0.41
CA PHE A 133 33.29 -19.93 -0.13
C PHE A 133 32.71 -18.58 0.29
N ALA A 134 33.31 -17.94 1.28
CA ALA A 134 32.84 -16.66 1.77
C ALA A 134 32.95 -15.55 0.72
N VAL A 135 34.05 -15.50 -0.04
CA VAL A 135 34.25 -14.48 -1.07
C VAL A 135 33.24 -14.65 -2.21
N LYS A 136 33.02 -15.89 -2.69
CA LYS A 136 32.01 -16.14 -3.74
C LYS A 136 30.59 -15.88 -3.27
N LEU A 137 30.26 -16.26 -2.03
CA LEU A 137 28.95 -15.97 -1.45
C LEU A 137 28.72 -14.46 -1.34
N LYS A 138 29.71 -13.70 -0.85
CA LYS A 138 29.65 -12.24 -0.76
C LYS A 138 29.49 -11.59 -2.14
N ALA A 139 30.22 -12.07 -3.14
CA ALA A 139 30.11 -11.60 -4.51
C ALA A 139 28.72 -11.87 -5.11
N MET A 140 28.18 -13.09 -4.91
CA MET A 140 26.82 -13.44 -5.35
C MET A 140 25.77 -12.58 -4.66
N VAL A 141 25.82 -12.43 -3.33
CA VAL A 141 24.89 -11.59 -2.58
C VAL A 141 24.96 -10.14 -3.06
N SER A 142 26.17 -9.60 -3.25
CA SER A 142 26.37 -8.23 -3.75
C SER A 142 25.81 -8.05 -5.18
N LEU A 143 25.99 -9.06 -6.04
CA LEU A 143 25.45 -9.07 -7.40
C LEU A 143 23.91 -9.12 -7.36
N LEU A 144 23.33 -10.02 -6.58
CA LEU A 144 21.87 -10.15 -6.41
C LEU A 144 21.26 -8.88 -5.83
N GLU A 145 21.90 -8.24 -4.84
CA GLU A 145 21.48 -6.95 -4.29
C GLU A 145 21.50 -5.85 -5.35
N LYS A 146 22.58 -5.77 -6.15
CA LYS A 146 22.70 -4.80 -7.24
C LYS A 146 21.64 -5.02 -8.33
N THR A 147 21.48 -6.24 -8.82
CA THR A 147 20.48 -6.60 -9.82
C THR A 147 19.06 -6.32 -9.32
N THR A 148 18.76 -6.68 -8.07
CA THR A 148 17.46 -6.38 -7.43
C THR A 148 17.22 -4.88 -7.35
N ARG A 149 18.26 -4.09 -6.99
CA ARG A 149 18.17 -2.64 -6.93
C ARG A 149 17.88 -2.03 -8.31
N GLU A 150 18.60 -2.45 -9.34
CA GLU A 150 18.42 -1.97 -10.71
C GLU A 150 17.03 -2.31 -11.24
N ALA A 151 16.58 -3.56 -11.05
CA ALA A 151 15.23 -3.99 -11.41
C ALA A 151 14.16 -3.16 -10.69
N LYS A 152 14.35 -2.87 -9.39
CA LYS A 152 13.41 -2.04 -8.62
C LYS A 152 13.35 -0.60 -9.12
N ILE A 153 14.48 -0.02 -9.50
CA ILE A 153 14.55 1.33 -10.08
C ILE A 153 13.83 1.37 -11.43
N GLN A 154 14.07 0.38 -12.30
CA GLN A 154 13.36 0.25 -13.58
C GLN A 154 11.86 0.07 -13.40
N GLU A 155 11.43 -0.77 -12.46
CA GLU A 155 10.02 -0.94 -12.11
C GLU A 155 9.37 0.40 -11.72
N TYR A 156 10.04 1.21 -10.88
CA TYR A 156 9.52 2.53 -10.51
C TYR A 156 9.41 3.49 -11.68
N LEU A 157 10.39 3.46 -12.60
CA LEU A 157 10.36 4.26 -13.81
C LEU A 157 9.18 3.86 -14.70
N TYR A 158 9.01 2.57 -14.99
CA TYR A 158 7.92 2.09 -15.84
C TYR A 158 6.56 2.37 -15.23
N ARG A 159 6.40 2.16 -13.91
CA ARG A 159 5.18 2.55 -13.18
C ARG A 159 4.92 4.05 -13.26
N HIS A 160 5.95 4.90 -13.15
CA HIS A 160 5.79 6.35 -13.28
C HIS A 160 5.33 6.75 -14.69
N VAL A 161 5.97 6.23 -15.73
CA VAL A 161 5.62 6.49 -17.13
C VAL A 161 4.19 6.02 -17.42
N ALA A 162 3.85 4.79 -17.03
CA ALA A 162 2.51 4.23 -17.20
C ALA A 162 1.43 5.05 -16.47
N SER A 163 1.72 5.51 -15.25
CA SER A 163 0.78 6.33 -14.46
C SER A 163 0.61 7.77 -14.95
N SER A 164 1.61 8.31 -15.66
CA SER A 164 1.60 9.71 -16.14
C SER A 164 1.17 9.82 -17.61
N SER A 165 1.11 8.70 -18.32
CA SER A 165 0.67 8.65 -19.71
C SER A 165 -0.85 8.55 -19.80
N ILE A 166 -1.45 9.23 -20.78
CA ILE A 166 -2.87 9.04 -21.11
C ILE A 166 -2.99 7.81 -22.01
N PRO A 167 -3.66 6.73 -21.59
CA PRO A 167 -3.85 5.55 -22.42
C PRO A 167 -4.60 5.87 -23.72
N LYS A 168 -4.26 5.17 -24.81
CA LYS A 168 -4.87 5.36 -26.14
C LYS A 168 -6.41 5.28 -26.10
N HIS A 169 -6.95 4.38 -25.28
CA HIS A 169 -8.39 4.18 -25.14
C HIS A 169 -9.09 5.37 -24.45
N LEU A 170 -8.47 5.98 -23.43
CA LEU A 170 -9.00 7.20 -22.80
C LEU A 170 -8.88 8.41 -23.73
N HIS A 171 -7.79 8.49 -24.49
CA HIS A 171 -7.64 9.54 -25.50
C HIS A 171 -8.71 9.43 -26.61
N CYS A 172 -9.00 8.21 -27.08
CA CYS A 172 -10.11 7.95 -27.99
C CYS A 172 -11.44 8.43 -27.41
N LEU A 173 -11.73 8.11 -26.14
CA LEU A 173 -12.97 8.49 -25.48
C LEU A 173 -13.11 10.01 -25.44
N ALA A 174 -12.06 10.72 -25.01
CA ALA A 174 -12.04 12.17 -24.97
C ALA A 174 -12.28 12.79 -26.35
N LEU A 175 -11.58 12.34 -27.39
CA LEU A 175 -11.75 12.87 -28.75
C LEU A 175 -13.16 12.63 -29.31
N ARG A 176 -13.74 11.45 -29.07
CA ARG A 176 -15.11 11.14 -29.51
C ARG A 176 -16.13 12.03 -28.81
N LEU A 177 -16.03 12.20 -27.50
CA LEU A 177 -16.93 13.07 -26.75
C LEU A 177 -16.78 14.54 -27.13
N ALA A 178 -15.56 15.00 -27.42
CA ALA A 178 -15.33 16.35 -27.94
C ALA A 178 -16.03 16.56 -29.28
N ASN A 179 -15.96 15.55 -30.17
CA ASN A 179 -16.68 15.57 -31.44
C ASN A 179 -18.20 15.60 -31.22
N GLU A 180 -18.74 14.75 -30.34
CA GLU A 180 -20.16 14.78 -29.98
C GLU A 180 -20.59 16.14 -29.44
N HIS A 181 -19.83 16.74 -28.52
CA HIS A 181 -20.10 18.09 -28.03
C HIS A 181 -20.20 19.11 -29.17
N SER A 182 -19.39 18.96 -30.23
CA SER A 182 -19.37 19.89 -31.35
C SER A 182 -20.56 19.73 -32.30
N ILE A 183 -21.07 18.51 -32.51
CA ILE A 183 -22.04 18.22 -33.59
C ILE A 183 -23.42 17.77 -33.08
N ASN A 184 -23.49 17.20 -31.88
CA ASN A 184 -24.70 16.63 -31.31
C ASN A 184 -25.37 17.63 -30.35
N ALA A 185 -26.62 18.01 -30.64
CA ALA A 185 -27.39 18.90 -29.76
C ALA A 185 -27.67 18.26 -28.39
N ASN A 186 -27.89 16.94 -28.35
CA ASN A 186 -28.14 16.21 -27.11
C ASN A 186 -26.91 16.15 -26.20
N ALA A 187 -25.70 16.35 -26.74
CA ALA A 187 -24.46 16.42 -25.94
C ALA A 187 -24.22 17.81 -25.32
N ARG A 188 -25.08 18.78 -25.66
CA ARG A 188 -25.02 20.18 -25.22
C ARG A 188 -26.25 20.60 -24.43
N LEU A 189 -27.07 19.65 -23.97
CA LEU A 189 -28.21 19.98 -23.10
C LEU A 189 -27.66 20.59 -21.81
N GLN A 190 -28.34 21.63 -21.32
CA GLN A 190 -27.95 22.32 -20.10
C GLN A 190 -27.92 21.34 -18.91
N LEU A 191 -26.82 21.40 -18.14
CA LEU A 191 -26.61 20.60 -16.94
C LEU A 191 -26.52 21.52 -15.72
N PRO A 192 -27.50 21.51 -14.80
CA PRO A 192 -28.72 20.69 -14.82
C PRO A 192 -29.83 21.29 -15.71
N ALA A 193 -30.95 20.59 -15.83
CA ALA A 193 -32.15 21.14 -16.45
C ALA A 193 -32.61 22.42 -15.74
N PRO A 194 -33.24 23.40 -16.44
CA PRO A 194 -33.62 24.70 -15.87
C PRO A 194 -34.41 24.63 -14.56
N GLU A 195 -35.30 23.66 -14.43
CA GLU A 195 -36.12 23.40 -13.24
C GLU A 195 -35.30 22.97 -12.01
N CYS A 196 -34.12 22.38 -12.23
CA CYS A 196 -33.23 21.91 -11.16
C CYS A 196 -32.16 22.94 -10.76
N VAL A 197 -32.06 24.06 -11.47
CA VAL A 197 -31.06 25.12 -11.18
C VAL A 197 -31.17 25.65 -9.74
N PRO A 198 -32.36 25.87 -9.14
CA PRO A 198 -32.47 26.30 -7.75
C PRO A 198 -31.83 25.34 -6.74
N TYR A 199 -31.80 24.03 -7.05
CA TYR A 199 -31.23 23.02 -6.14
C TYR A 199 -29.71 23.10 -6.04
N LEU A 200 -29.03 23.80 -6.95
CA LEU A 200 -27.57 23.97 -6.92
C LEU A 200 -27.06 24.76 -5.71
N VAL A 201 -27.94 25.48 -5.02
CA VAL A 201 -27.61 26.31 -3.85
C VAL A 201 -28.49 26.00 -2.63
N ASP A 202 -29.32 24.95 -2.72
CA ASP A 202 -30.28 24.59 -1.67
C ASP A 202 -29.64 23.66 -0.64
N ASN A 203 -29.32 24.20 0.53
CA ASN A 203 -28.70 23.48 1.64
C ASN A 203 -29.53 22.31 2.21
N SER A 204 -30.77 22.09 1.77
CA SER A 204 -31.55 20.88 2.10
C SER A 204 -31.14 19.65 1.28
N PHE A 205 -30.30 19.81 0.26
CA PHE A 205 -29.75 18.75 -0.59
C PHE A 205 -28.34 18.32 -0.13
N PHE A 206 -27.93 17.13 -0.57
CA PHE A 206 -26.59 16.59 -0.34
C PHE A 206 -25.67 16.99 -1.50
N HIS A 207 -24.86 18.01 -1.25
CA HIS A 207 -23.90 18.55 -2.22
C HIS A 207 -22.56 17.80 -2.19
N PHE A 208 -22.25 17.15 -3.31
CA PHE A 208 -20.98 16.48 -3.55
C PHE A 208 -20.18 17.23 -4.61
N VAL A 209 -18.89 17.41 -4.37
CA VAL A 209 -18.00 18.12 -5.30
C VAL A 209 -16.91 17.17 -5.79
N LEU A 210 -16.76 17.09 -7.10
CA LEU A 210 -15.71 16.31 -7.76
C LEU A 210 -14.93 17.23 -8.69
N ALA A 211 -13.60 17.24 -8.58
CA ALA A 211 -12.74 17.92 -9.55
C ALA A 211 -11.90 16.91 -10.35
N SER A 212 -12.07 16.87 -11.68
CA SER A 212 -11.36 15.90 -12.53
C SER A 212 -11.18 16.38 -13.97
N ASP A 213 -10.10 15.93 -14.60
CA ASP A 213 -9.85 15.99 -16.04
C ASP A 213 -10.01 14.61 -16.73
N ASN A 214 -10.51 13.61 -16.00
CA ASN A 214 -10.72 12.25 -16.48
C ASN A 214 -12.20 11.89 -16.48
N VAL A 215 -12.81 11.94 -17.67
CA VAL A 215 -14.25 11.67 -17.85
C VAL A 215 -14.66 10.28 -17.34
N LEU A 216 -13.86 9.25 -17.61
CA LEU A 216 -14.20 7.89 -17.21
C LEU A 216 -14.13 7.73 -15.68
N ALA A 217 -13.10 8.28 -15.05
CA ALA A 217 -12.96 8.29 -13.61
C ALA A 217 -14.13 9.05 -12.94
N ALA A 218 -14.45 10.24 -13.44
CA ALA A 218 -15.58 11.03 -12.96
C ALA A 218 -16.92 10.31 -13.11
N SER A 219 -17.12 9.60 -14.23
CA SER A 219 -18.33 8.81 -14.46
C SER A 219 -18.53 7.70 -13.44
N VAL A 220 -17.44 7.07 -12.98
CA VAL A 220 -17.49 5.99 -11.98
C VAL A 220 -17.78 6.56 -10.60
N VAL A 221 -17.17 7.68 -10.22
CA VAL A 221 -17.49 8.35 -8.95
C VAL A 221 -18.97 8.74 -8.92
N ALA A 222 -19.47 9.39 -9.98
CA ALA A 222 -20.87 9.78 -10.08
C ALA A 222 -21.83 8.58 -10.03
N SER A 223 -21.54 7.55 -10.83
CA SER A 223 -22.37 6.34 -10.90
C SER A 223 -22.37 5.56 -9.59
N SER A 224 -21.20 5.45 -8.93
CA SER A 224 -21.09 4.75 -7.65
C SER A 224 -21.76 5.53 -6.51
N LEU A 225 -21.66 6.86 -6.49
CA LEU A 225 -22.39 7.69 -5.53
C LEU A 225 -23.91 7.48 -5.65
N ILE A 226 -24.44 7.58 -6.88
CA ILE A 226 -25.90 7.58 -7.10
C ILE A 226 -26.48 6.17 -6.96
N ARG A 227 -25.80 5.13 -7.44
CA ARG A 227 -26.28 3.74 -7.34
C ARG A 227 -26.32 3.23 -5.90
N ASN A 228 -25.47 3.76 -5.01
CA ASN A 228 -25.45 3.35 -3.60
C ASN A 228 -26.19 4.33 -2.68
N SER A 229 -26.79 5.40 -3.23
CA SER A 229 -27.55 6.34 -2.42
C SER A 229 -28.96 5.81 -2.12
N LEU A 230 -29.42 6.02 -0.89
CA LEU A 230 -30.79 5.76 -0.47
C LEU A 230 -31.76 6.87 -0.92
N HIS A 231 -31.24 8.08 -1.16
CA HIS A 231 -32.01 9.26 -1.55
C HIS A 231 -31.38 9.96 -2.76
N PRO A 232 -31.29 9.28 -3.93
CA PRO A 232 -30.64 9.83 -5.11
C PRO A 232 -31.30 11.15 -5.60
N GLU A 233 -32.57 11.38 -5.29
CA GLU A 233 -33.30 12.61 -5.60
C GLU A 233 -32.82 13.83 -4.80
N LYS A 234 -32.12 13.61 -3.68
CA LYS A 234 -31.51 14.65 -2.86
C LYS A 234 -30.03 14.88 -3.18
N VAL A 235 -29.46 14.15 -4.13
CA VAL A 235 -28.05 14.26 -4.49
C VAL A 235 -27.86 15.37 -5.52
N VAL A 236 -26.98 16.32 -5.20
CA VAL A 236 -26.47 17.33 -6.14
C VAL A 236 -24.98 17.10 -6.32
N MET A 237 -24.56 16.82 -7.54
CA MET A 237 -23.15 16.60 -7.87
C MET A 237 -22.61 17.75 -8.71
N HIS A 238 -21.64 18.47 -8.15
CA HIS A 238 -20.90 19.53 -8.82
C HIS A 238 -19.59 18.98 -9.39
N ILE A 239 -19.51 18.86 -10.71
CA ILE A 239 -18.35 18.35 -11.42
C ILE A 239 -17.57 19.53 -11.98
N ILE A 240 -16.39 19.76 -11.40
CA ILE A 240 -15.45 20.80 -11.79
C ILE A 240 -14.37 20.22 -12.69
N THR A 241 -14.13 20.86 -13.82
CA THR A 241 -13.15 20.40 -14.81
C THR A 241 -12.33 21.56 -15.36
N ASP A 242 -11.20 21.27 -16.00
CA ASP A 242 -10.42 22.29 -16.69
C ASP A 242 -11.09 22.75 -18.00
N ARG A 243 -10.57 23.82 -18.60
CA ARG A 243 -11.10 24.36 -19.86
C ARG A 243 -11.00 23.36 -21.02
N LYS A 244 -9.97 22.51 -21.02
CA LYS A 244 -9.67 21.60 -22.14
C LYS A 244 -10.63 20.40 -22.15
N THR A 245 -11.03 19.94 -20.98
CA THR A 245 -11.86 18.75 -20.76
C THR A 245 -13.34 19.12 -20.58
N TYR A 246 -13.67 20.39 -20.43
CA TYR A 246 -15.06 20.84 -20.25
C TYR A 246 -16.03 20.27 -21.29
N SER A 247 -15.72 20.36 -22.59
CA SER A 247 -16.61 19.88 -23.64
C SER A 247 -16.85 18.36 -23.57
N THR A 248 -15.80 17.59 -23.25
CA THR A 248 -15.89 16.12 -23.17
C THR A 248 -16.64 15.68 -21.93
N MET A 249 -16.36 16.31 -20.79
CA MET A 249 -17.05 16.06 -19.52
C MET A 249 -18.53 16.41 -19.64
N HIS A 250 -18.85 17.58 -20.19
CA HIS A 250 -20.23 18.02 -20.40
C HIS A 250 -20.98 17.07 -21.34
N ALA A 251 -20.38 16.70 -22.48
CA ALA A 251 -21.00 15.75 -23.41
C ALA A 251 -21.30 14.41 -22.76
N TRP A 252 -20.39 13.89 -21.92
CA TRP A 252 -20.62 12.63 -21.23
C TRP A 252 -21.86 12.68 -20.33
N PHE A 253 -21.92 13.65 -19.41
CA PHE A 253 -23.04 13.75 -18.45
C PHE A 253 -24.36 14.20 -19.10
N SER A 254 -24.29 14.87 -20.25
CA SER A 254 -25.47 15.22 -21.05
C SER A 254 -26.05 14.00 -21.77
N LEU A 255 -25.20 13.10 -22.27
CA LEU A 255 -25.61 11.87 -22.94
C LEU A 255 -25.92 10.71 -21.98
N HIS A 256 -25.45 10.77 -20.73
CA HIS A 256 -25.64 9.76 -19.69
C HIS A 256 -26.23 10.39 -18.43
N PRO A 257 -27.51 10.82 -18.45
CA PRO A 257 -28.15 11.42 -17.30
C PRO A 257 -28.25 10.42 -16.14
N LEU A 258 -27.99 10.89 -14.92
CA LEU A 258 -28.04 10.08 -13.70
C LEU A 258 -29.27 10.45 -12.83
N THR A 259 -30.43 10.50 -13.45
CA THR A 259 -31.72 10.82 -12.81
C THR A 259 -32.04 9.82 -11.69
N PRO A 260 -32.59 10.25 -10.54
CA PRO A 260 -33.10 11.59 -10.22
C PRO A 260 -32.07 12.59 -9.65
N ALA A 261 -30.78 12.26 -9.61
CA ALA A 261 -29.78 13.19 -9.10
C ALA A 261 -29.56 14.40 -10.02
N VAL A 262 -29.20 15.53 -9.42
CA VAL A 262 -28.89 16.78 -10.12
C VAL A 262 -27.41 16.84 -10.41
N ILE A 263 -27.02 16.96 -11.69
CA ILE A 263 -25.63 17.03 -12.11
C ILE A 263 -25.34 18.41 -12.71
N GLU A 264 -24.33 19.09 -12.18
CA GLU A 264 -23.75 20.31 -12.74
C GLU A 264 -22.35 20.01 -13.27
N VAL A 265 -22.03 20.46 -14.48
CA VAL A 265 -20.66 20.43 -15.02
C VAL A 265 -20.18 21.86 -15.26
N LYS A 266 -19.13 22.27 -14.55
CA LYS A 266 -18.52 23.59 -14.69
C LYS A 266 -17.03 23.50 -15.01
N GLY A 267 -16.62 24.22 -16.06
CA GLY A 267 -15.21 24.44 -16.35
C GLY A 267 -14.65 25.55 -15.47
N LEU A 268 -13.36 25.50 -15.11
CA LEU A 268 -12.71 26.57 -14.34
C LEU A 268 -12.82 27.96 -14.98
N HIS A 269 -12.88 28.01 -16.31
CA HIS A 269 -13.05 29.24 -17.09
C HIS A 269 -14.46 29.87 -16.95
N HIS A 270 -15.41 29.20 -16.32
CA HIS A 270 -16.73 29.75 -15.99
C HIS A 270 -16.75 30.50 -14.66
N PHE A 271 -15.67 30.46 -13.87
CA PHE A 271 -15.56 31.20 -12.63
C PHE A 271 -14.84 32.53 -12.87
N ASP A 272 -15.57 33.63 -12.71
CA ASP A 272 -15.08 34.99 -12.95
C ASP A 272 -13.84 35.33 -12.12
N TRP A 273 -13.82 34.93 -10.84
CA TRP A 273 -12.68 35.18 -9.95
C TRP A 273 -11.41 34.45 -10.42
N PHE A 274 -11.57 33.30 -11.08
CA PHE A 274 -10.47 32.49 -11.59
C PHE A 274 -9.89 33.07 -12.89
N THR A 275 -10.73 33.69 -13.72
CA THR A 275 -10.31 34.28 -15.00
C THR A 275 -9.82 35.73 -14.90
N LYS A 276 -10.32 36.50 -13.91
CA LYS A 276 -10.01 37.92 -13.73
C LYS A 276 -8.92 38.20 -12.68
N GLY A 277 -8.56 37.21 -11.86
CA GLY A 277 -7.61 37.37 -10.74
C GLY A 277 -6.29 36.63 -10.95
N LYS A 278 -5.22 37.12 -10.30
CA LYS A 278 -4.04 36.30 -10.00
C LYS A 278 -4.41 35.34 -8.88
N VAL A 279 -4.81 34.12 -9.22
CA VAL A 279 -5.00 33.06 -8.21
C VAL A 279 -3.60 32.70 -7.69
N PRO A 280 -3.29 32.96 -6.40
CA PRO A 280 -1.93 32.74 -5.88
C PRO A 280 -1.43 31.31 -6.07
N VAL A 281 -2.36 30.34 -6.08
CA VAL A 281 -2.08 28.95 -6.37
C VAL A 281 -1.58 28.74 -7.79
N LEU A 282 -2.19 29.39 -8.79
CA LEU A 282 -1.74 29.26 -10.19
C LEU A 282 -0.32 29.80 -10.37
N GLU A 283 -0.04 30.98 -9.82
CA GLU A 283 1.30 31.58 -9.86
C GLU A 283 2.32 30.68 -9.16
N ALA A 284 1.93 30.13 -8.01
CA ALA A 284 2.74 29.18 -7.28
C ALA A 284 3.05 27.92 -8.08
N MET A 285 2.06 27.36 -8.77
CA MET A 285 2.18 26.17 -9.60
C MET A 285 3.00 26.41 -10.86
N GLU A 286 2.84 27.56 -11.53
CA GLU A 286 3.68 27.92 -12.68
C GLU A 286 5.14 28.11 -12.27
N LYS A 287 5.38 28.75 -11.12
CA LYS A 287 6.74 28.93 -10.59
C LYS A 287 7.34 27.59 -10.18
N ASP A 288 6.58 26.73 -9.50
CA ASP A 288 6.97 25.36 -9.20
C ASP A 288 7.32 24.59 -10.48
N GLN A 289 6.48 24.64 -11.51
CA GLN A 289 6.72 23.99 -12.80
C GLN A 289 8.04 24.47 -13.45
N ARG A 290 8.35 25.77 -13.37
CA ARG A 290 9.63 26.31 -13.86
C ARG A 290 10.82 25.83 -13.05
N VAL A 291 10.76 25.89 -11.72
CA VAL A 291 11.81 25.38 -10.82
C VAL A 291 12.02 23.88 -11.07
N ARG A 292 10.94 23.13 -11.25
CA ARG A 292 11.00 21.68 -11.50
C ARG A 292 11.48 21.32 -12.90
N SER A 293 11.23 22.17 -13.91
CA SER A 293 11.81 21.99 -15.24
C SER A 293 13.35 22.06 -15.23
N GLN A 294 13.94 22.62 -14.16
CA GLN A 294 15.38 22.67 -13.93
C GLN A 294 15.92 21.44 -13.18
N PHE A 295 15.09 20.49 -12.73
CA PHE A 295 15.58 19.20 -12.24
C PHE A 295 16.32 18.49 -13.40
N ARG A 296 17.65 18.47 -13.27
CA ARG A 296 18.65 18.08 -14.28
C ARG A 296 18.30 16.72 -14.92
N GLY A 297 17.92 16.73 -16.20
CA GLY A 297 17.89 15.56 -17.09
C GLY A 297 16.65 14.64 -17.03
N GLY A 298 15.56 15.06 -16.39
CA GLY A 298 14.29 14.33 -16.36
C GLY A 298 14.36 12.97 -15.67
N SER A 299 13.41 12.08 -15.97
CA SER A 299 13.34 10.73 -15.37
C SER A 299 14.63 9.91 -15.60
N SER A 300 15.31 10.15 -16.72
CA SER A 300 16.56 9.48 -17.12
C SER A 300 17.72 9.78 -16.19
N ALA A 301 17.89 11.04 -15.77
CA ALA A 301 18.97 11.44 -14.87
C ALA A 301 18.68 11.09 -13.41
N ILE A 302 17.40 11.05 -13.01
CA ILE A 302 16.99 10.55 -11.69
C ILE A 302 17.32 9.05 -11.56
N VAL A 303 17.05 8.28 -12.61
CA VAL A 303 17.34 6.84 -12.66
C VAL A 303 18.83 6.55 -12.83
N GLY A 304 19.58 7.44 -13.49
CA GLY A 304 21.03 7.31 -13.66
C GLY A 304 21.85 7.49 -12.37
N ASN A 305 21.26 8.01 -11.28
CA ASN A 305 21.95 8.15 -10.00
C ASN A 305 21.86 6.88 -9.15
N ASN A 306 22.79 5.95 -9.38
CA ASN A 306 22.86 4.66 -8.68
C ASN A 306 23.31 4.75 -7.21
N SER A 307 23.59 5.95 -6.68
CA SER A 307 23.96 6.12 -5.27
C SER A 307 22.72 6.18 -4.35
N GLU A 308 21.57 6.62 -4.84
CA GLU A 308 20.37 6.86 -4.03
C GLU A 308 19.53 5.61 -3.80
N LYS A 309 18.93 5.50 -2.60
CA LYS A 309 18.04 4.39 -2.26
C LYS A 309 16.83 4.37 -3.22
N PRO A 310 16.36 3.20 -3.70
CA PRO A 310 15.24 3.13 -4.66
C PRO A 310 13.96 3.87 -4.23
N LYS A 311 13.66 3.91 -2.93
CA LYS A 311 12.51 4.66 -2.40
C LYS A 311 12.62 6.18 -2.63
N VAL A 312 13.83 6.74 -2.56
CA VAL A 312 14.10 8.16 -2.82
C VAL A 312 13.91 8.47 -4.30
N ILE A 313 14.43 7.60 -5.17
CA ILE A 313 14.22 7.68 -6.63
C ILE A 313 12.72 7.63 -6.95
N ALA A 314 11.97 6.72 -6.34
CA ALA A 314 10.52 6.63 -6.52
C ALA A 314 9.82 7.94 -6.14
N ALA A 315 10.16 8.54 -5.01
CA ALA A 315 9.60 9.84 -4.58
C ALA A 315 9.95 10.97 -5.57
N LYS A 316 11.19 11.02 -6.07
CA LYS A 316 11.61 11.98 -7.09
C LYS A 316 10.88 11.81 -8.43
N LEU A 317 10.64 10.58 -8.87
CA LEU A 317 9.83 10.33 -10.06
C LEU A 317 8.38 10.78 -9.86
N GLN A 318 7.82 10.52 -8.68
CA GLN A 318 6.48 11.00 -8.32
C GLN A 318 6.40 12.53 -8.38
N ALA A 319 7.48 13.23 -8.04
CA ALA A 319 7.63 14.68 -8.13
C ALA A 319 7.40 15.27 -9.51
N LEU A 320 7.79 14.51 -10.52
CA LEU A 320 7.67 14.92 -11.92
C LEU A 320 6.29 14.61 -12.51
N SER A 321 5.41 13.92 -11.78
CA SER A 321 4.10 13.58 -12.32
C SER A 321 3.24 14.84 -12.47
N PRO A 322 2.65 15.10 -13.66
CA PRO A 322 1.78 16.24 -13.91
C PRO A 322 0.61 16.35 -12.92
N LYS A 323 0.15 15.22 -12.33
CA LYS A 323 -0.91 15.21 -11.32
C LYS A 323 -0.58 16.10 -10.12
N TYR A 324 0.67 16.10 -9.64
CA TYR A 324 1.07 16.91 -8.48
C TYR A 324 1.11 18.41 -8.75
N ASN A 325 1.04 18.80 -10.03
CA ASN A 325 1.02 20.18 -10.50
C ASN A 325 -0.28 20.49 -11.26
N SER A 326 -1.33 19.68 -11.07
CA SER A 326 -2.62 19.92 -11.70
C SER A 326 -3.44 20.91 -10.88
N VAL A 327 -3.90 21.98 -11.54
CA VAL A 327 -4.77 23.00 -10.93
C VAL A 327 -6.02 22.36 -10.33
N MET A 328 -6.52 21.28 -10.94
CA MET A 328 -7.69 20.53 -10.46
C MET A 328 -7.52 20.04 -9.03
N ASN A 329 -6.30 19.66 -8.63
CA ASN A 329 -6.07 19.18 -7.26
C ASN A 329 -6.04 20.33 -6.26
N HIS A 330 -5.61 21.51 -6.69
CA HIS A 330 -5.50 22.69 -5.84
C HIS A 330 -6.83 23.44 -5.67
N ILE A 331 -7.81 23.23 -6.57
CA ILE A 331 -9.09 23.96 -6.51
C ILE A 331 -9.87 23.71 -5.21
N ARG A 332 -9.54 22.62 -4.51
CA ARG A 332 -10.10 22.26 -3.19
C ARG A 332 -10.01 23.40 -2.18
N ILE A 333 -8.93 24.18 -2.19
CA ILE A 333 -8.77 25.29 -1.24
C ILE A 333 -9.75 26.45 -1.51
N HIS A 334 -10.34 26.48 -2.70
CA HIS A 334 -11.27 27.51 -3.15
C HIS A 334 -12.74 27.08 -3.05
N LEU A 335 -13.05 26.01 -2.33
CA LEU A 335 -14.44 25.57 -2.13
C LEU A 335 -15.36 26.68 -1.61
N PRO A 336 -14.95 27.54 -0.64
CA PRO A 336 -15.77 28.67 -0.21
C PRO A 336 -16.09 29.66 -1.32
N GLU A 337 -15.15 29.92 -2.23
CA GLU A 337 -15.31 30.83 -3.38
C GLU A 337 -16.07 30.20 -4.54
N LEU A 338 -15.97 28.87 -4.71
CA LEU A 338 -16.73 28.10 -5.69
C LEU A 338 -18.22 28.02 -5.30
N PHE A 339 -18.50 27.86 -4.00
CA PHE A 339 -19.84 27.62 -3.47
C PHE A 339 -20.16 28.57 -2.31
N PRO A 340 -20.30 29.88 -2.57
CA PRO A 340 -20.50 30.89 -1.52
C PRO A 340 -21.81 30.75 -0.75
N SER A 341 -22.82 30.11 -1.34
CA SER A 341 -24.16 29.94 -0.75
C SER A 341 -24.36 28.59 -0.04
N LEU A 342 -23.42 27.66 -0.17
CA LEU A 342 -23.51 26.35 0.49
C LEU A 342 -22.85 26.40 1.87
N ASN A 343 -23.41 25.65 2.80
CA ASN A 343 -22.95 25.54 4.19
C ASN A 343 -22.03 24.33 4.35
N LYS A 344 -22.36 23.20 3.74
CA LYS A 344 -21.59 21.95 3.87
C LYS A 344 -21.55 21.21 2.55
N VAL A 345 -20.40 20.65 2.20
CA VAL A 345 -20.19 19.82 1.01
C VAL A 345 -19.32 18.61 1.34
N VAL A 346 -19.43 17.54 0.54
CA VAL A 346 -18.47 16.44 0.56
C VAL A 346 -17.62 16.49 -0.72
N PHE A 347 -16.31 16.65 -0.56
CA PHE A 347 -15.37 16.63 -1.67
C PHE A 347 -14.91 15.19 -1.96
N LEU A 348 -14.90 14.81 -3.23
CA LEU A 348 -14.58 13.47 -3.72
C LEU A 348 -13.45 13.54 -4.76
N ASP A 349 -12.43 12.71 -4.61
CA ASP A 349 -11.40 12.52 -5.65
C ASP A 349 -11.93 11.64 -6.80
N ASP A 350 -11.28 11.69 -7.96
CA ASP A 350 -11.69 10.94 -9.14
C ASP A 350 -11.26 9.47 -9.14
N ASP A 351 -10.35 9.09 -8.24
CA ASP A 351 -9.82 7.75 -8.04
C ASP A 351 -10.46 7.03 -6.85
N ILE A 352 -11.73 7.32 -6.55
CA ILE A 352 -12.50 6.63 -5.51
C ILE A 352 -13.67 5.81 -6.09
N VAL A 353 -14.22 4.93 -5.26
CA VAL A 353 -15.50 4.27 -5.49
C VAL A 353 -16.32 4.36 -4.20
N ILE A 354 -17.56 4.80 -4.32
CA ILE A 354 -18.53 4.82 -3.23
C ILE A 354 -19.22 3.45 -3.18
N GLN A 355 -19.34 2.86 -1.99
CA GLN A 355 -19.94 1.54 -1.78
C GLN A 355 -21.14 1.55 -0.83
N THR A 356 -21.39 2.68 -0.16
CA THR A 356 -22.51 2.86 0.76
C THR A 356 -23.15 4.23 0.55
N ASP A 357 -24.35 4.41 1.09
CA ASP A 357 -24.99 5.73 1.13
C ASP A 357 -24.17 6.70 2.00
N LEU A 358 -23.94 7.91 1.48
CA LEU A 358 -23.11 8.93 2.11
C LEU A 358 -23.94 10.01 2.81
N SER A 359 -25.28 9.93 2.84
CA SER A 359 -26.10 10.94 3.51
C SER A 359 -25.77 11.10 5.01
N PRO A 360 -25.40 10.03 5.76
CA PRO A 360 -25.04 10.18 7.18
C PRO A 360 -23.82 11.07 7.43
N LEU A 361 -23.01 11.39 6.40
CA LEU A 361 -21.90 12.33 6.56
C LEU A 361 -22.38 13.74 6.94
N TRP A 362 -23.61 14.14 6.58
CA TRP A 362 -24.16 15.44 6.97
C TRP A 362 -24.46 15.54 8.46
N ASP A 363 -24.77 14.41 9.10
CA ASP A 363 -25.13 14.31 10.52
C ASP A 363 -23.90 14.23 11.44
N ILE A 364 -22.69 14.08 10.87
CA ILE A 364 -21.45 14.09 11.64
C ILE A 364 -21.23 15.50 12.22
N ASP A 365 -21.16 15.57 13.55
CA ASP A 365 -20.75 16.77 14.26
C ASP A 365 -19.24 17.01 14.09
N LEU A 366 -18.89 18.12 13.43
CA LEU A 366 -17.52 18.54 13.23
C LEU A 366 -16.95 19.32 14.42
N GLY A 367 -17.74 19.58 15.47
CA GLY A 367 -17.28 20.26 16.68
C GLY A 367 -16.78 21.68 16.42
N GLY A 368 -17.42 22.41 15.50
CA GLY A 368 -16.99 23.74 15.05
C GLY A 368 -15.72 23.75 14.19
N LYS A 369 -15.29 22.58 13.70
CA LYS A 369 -14.14 22.45 12.79
C LYS A 369 -14.60 22.40 11.34
N VAL A 370 -13.66 22.70 10.44
CA VAL A 370 -13.96 22.89 9.02
C VAL A 370 -13.94 21.58 8.24
N ASN A 371 -13.04 20.65 8.55
CA ASN A 371 -12.81 19.45 7.75
C ASN A 371 -13.09 18.18 8.56
N GLY A 372 -13.98 17.32 8.08
CA GLY A 372 -14.12 15.94 8.53
C GLY A 372 -13.26 15.00 7.68
N ALA A 373 -12.27 14.35 8.27
CA ALA A 373 -11.31 13.50 7.55
C ALA A 373 -10.88 12.27 8.35
N VAL A 374 -10.51 11.20 7.63
CA VAL A 374 -9.92 10.01 8.25
C VAL A 374 -8.43 10.25 8.52
N GLU A 375 -7.99 9.90 9.73
CA GLU A 375 -6.60 10.00 10.14
C GLU A 375 -5.76 8.86 9.56
N THR A 376 -4.48 9.13 9.29
CA THR A 376 -3.58 8.19 8.63
C THR A 376 -2.44 7.72 9.52
N CYS A 377 -2.40 8.09 10.80
CA CYS A 377 -1.37 7.63 11.73
C CYS A 377 -1.72 6.33 12.48
N ARG A 378 -2.98 5.86 12.40
CA ARG A 378 -3.45 4.64 13.05
C ARG A 378 -3.78 3.59 11.99
N GLY A 379 -3.31 2.36 12.17
CA GLY A 379 -3.52 1.25 11.22
C GLY A 379 -2.26 0.40 11.05
N ASP A 380 -2.47 -0.87 10.72
CA ASP A 380 -1.40 -1.87 10.64
C ASP A 380 -0.53 -1.72 9.38
N ASP A 381 -1.07 -1.06 8.35
CA ASP A 381 -0.33 -0.77 7.13
C ASP A 381 0.69 0.36 7.33
N LYS A 382 1.98 0.03 7.25
CA LYS A 382 3.07 1.02 7.36
C LYS A 382 3.25 1.87 6.09
N PHE A 383 2.73 1.42 4.95
CA PHE A 383 2.93 2.07 3.66
C PHE A 383 1.98 3.23 3.43
N VAL A 384 0.70 3.07 3.71
CA VAL A 384 -0.33 4.10 3.54
C VAL A 384 -0.77 4.68 4.88
N MET A 385 -0.88 3.84 5.90
CA MET A 385 -1.13 4.26 7.28
C MET A 385 0.21 4.53 8.01
N SER A 386 0.15 4.82 9.30
CA SER A 386 1.27 5.28 10.14
C SER A 386 1.94 6.60 9.68
N LYS A 387 1.20 7.50 9.01
CA LYS A 387 1.70 8.80 8.56
C LYS A 387 1.45 9.90 9.58
N ARG A 388 2.50 10.67 9.85
CA ARG A 388 2.50 11.85 10.72
C ARG A 388 3.00 13.05 9.93
N LEU A 389 2.97 14.25 10.49
CA LEU A 389 3.46 15.43 9.78
C LEU A 389 4.90 15.26 9.28
N LYS A 390 5.79 14.60 10.05
CA LYS A 390 7.16 14.29 9.61
C LYS A 390 7.28 13.40 8.37
N SER A 391 6.20 12.73 7.98
CA SER A 391 6.14 11.96 6.74
C SER A 391 5.99 12.86 5.50
N TYR A 392 5.55 14.11 5.68
CA TYR A 392 5.19 15.03 4.60
C TYR A 392 5.98 16.34 4.62
N LEU A 393 6.36 16.82 5.80
CA LEU A 393 7.06 18.09 6.00
C LEU A 393 8.53 17.85 6.38
N ASN A 394 9.40 18.77 5.96
CA ASN A 394 10.82 18.75 6.26
C ASN A 394 11.11 19.41 7.63
N PHE A 395 11.12 18.60 8.69
CA PHE A 395 11.43 19.06 10.06
C PHE A 395 12.90 19.41 10.30
N SER A 396 13.79 19.20 9.34
CA SER A 396 15.14 19.78 9.40
C SER A 396 15.15 21.28 9.06
N HIS A 397 14.07 21.80 8.47
CA HIS A 397 13.95 23.22 8.14
C HIS A 397 13.34 24.00 9.32
N PRO A 398 13.99 25.10 9.80
CA PRO A 398 13.53 25.85 10.97
C PRO A 398 12.07 26.32 10.89
N LEU A 399 11.65 26.87 9.74
CA LEU A 399 10.25 27.27 9.51
C LEU A 399 9.22 26.16 9.79
N ILE A 400 9.56 24.89 9.58
CA ILE A 400 8.65 23.77 9.89
C ILE A 400 8.78 23.38 11.37
N SER A 401 9.99 23.15 11.86
CA SER A 401 10.22 22.66 13.23
C SER A 401 9.79 23.64 14.32
N GLU A 402 9.80 24.94 14.04
CA GLU A 402 9.37 25.98 14.98
C GLU A 402 7.84 26.14 15.05
N ASN A 403 7.10 25.66 14.03
CA ASN A 403 5.66 25.91 13.90
C ASN A 403 4.79 24.65 14.06
N PHE A 404 5.36 23.44 13.91
CA PHE A 404 4.60 22.19 13.91
C PHE A 404 5.25 21.10 14.76
N ASP A 405 4.47 20.11 15.20
CA ASP A 405 4.98 18.92 15.88
C ASP A 405 5.22 17.78 14.86
N PRO A 406 6.44 17.20 14.76
CA PRO A 406 6.70 16.07 13.86
C PRO A 406 5.82 14.83 14.12
N ASN A 407 5.29 14.69 15.34
CA ASN A 407 4.51 13.56 15.76
C ASN A 407 3.00 13.78 15.63
N GLU A 408 2.54 14.94 15.20
CA GLU A 408 1.11 15.15 14.97
C GLU A 408 0.61 14.23 13.84
N CYS A 409 -0.62 13.73 14.03
CA CYS A 409 -1.23 12.78 13.11
C CYS A 409 -1.58 13.48 11.80
N ALA A 410 -1.22 12.87 10.67
CA ALA A 410 -1.70 13.34 9.38
C ALA A 410 -3.08 12.74 9.07
N TRP A 411 -3.83 13.39 8.19
CA TRP A 411 -5.13 12.93 7.70
C TRP A 411 -5.12 12.82 6.18
N ALA A 412 -6.15 12.19 5.60
CA ALA A 412 -6.20 11.92 4.18
C ALA A 412 -7.09 12.90 3.41
N TYR A 413 -6.59 13.31 2.25
CA TYR A 413 -7.44 13.82 1.17
C TYR A 413 -8.02 12.66 0.36
N GLY A 414 -9.23 12.85 -0.17
CA GLY A 414 -9.84 11.92 -1.13
C GLY A 414 -11.35 11.79 -0.97
N MET A 415 -11.79 11.87 0.28
CA MET A 415 -13.18 12.02 0.67
C MET A 415 -13.16 12.83 1.95
N ASN A 416 -13.70 14.05 1.89
CA ASN A 416 -13.63 15.00 2.99
C ASN A 416 -14.94 15.75 3.12
N ILE A 417 -15.40 15.93 4.36
CA ILE A 417 -16.56 16.78 4.67
C ILE A 417 -16.02 18.18 4.90
N PHE A 418 -16.54 19.18 4.21
CA PHE A 418 -16.17 20.57 4.44
C PHE A 418 -17.36 21.38 4.89
N ASP A 419 -17.28 21.93 6.09
CA ASP A 419 -18.17 22.99 6.55
C ASP A 419 -17.67 24.32 5.99
N LEU A 420 -18.30 24.74 4.89
CA LEU A 420 -17.97 25.98 4.20
C LEU A 420 -18.41 27.21 4.99
N GLU A 421 -19.43 27.09 5.85
CA GLU A 421 -19.85 28.19 6.71
C GLU A 421 -18.78 28.50 7.75
N GLU A 422 -18.29 27.47 8.45
CA GLU A 422 -17.17 27.62 9.38
C GLU A 422 -15.88 27.99 8.65
N TRP A 423 -15.60 27.43 7.47
CA TRP A 423 -14.41 27.78 6.69
C TRP A 423 -14.32 29.29 6.44
N ARG A 424 -15.43 29.93 6.01
CA ARG A 424 -15.47 31.37 5.73
C ARG A 424 -15.14 32.24 6.96
N LYS A 425 -15.25 31.71 8.18
CA LYS A 425 -14.92 32.39 9.45
C LYS A 425 -13.43 32.23 9.84
N THR A 426 -12.67 31.43 9.09
CA THR A 426 -11.24 31.12 9.36
C THR A 426 -10.29 31.80 8.38
N ASN A 427 -8.98 31.67 8.64
CA ASN A 427 -7.92 32.10 7.74
C ASN A 427 -7.31 30.93 6.91
N ILE A 428 -7.95 29.76 6.85
CA ILE A 428 -7.40 28.54 6.24
C ILE A 428 -6.89 28.79 4.81
N SER A 429 -7.71 29.41 3.94
CA SER A 429 -7.32 29.66 2.55
C SER A 429 -6.13 30.63 2.45
N ALA A 430 -6.07 31.65 3.31
CA ALA A 430 -4.94 32.57 3.37
C ALA A 430 -3.66 31.88 3.89
N THR A 431 -3.79 31.04 4.92
CA THR A 431 -2.69 30.23 5.47
C THR A 431 -2.14 29.27 4.43
N TYR A 432 -3.00 28.59 3.67
CA TYR A 432 -2.59 27.71 2.56
C TYR A 432 -1.74 28.46 1.53
N HIS A 433 -2.22 29.63 1.08
CA HIS A 433 -1.48 30.46 0.12
C HIS A 433 -0.15 30.96 0.69
N TYR A 434 -0.14 31.40 1.94
CA TYR A 434 1.06 31.86 2.64
C TYR A 434 2.15 30.79 2.66
N TRP A 435 1.79 29.57 3.08
CA TRP A 435 2.76 28.48 3.18
C TRP A 435 3.23 28.00 1.81
N LEU A 436 2.34 27.95 0.82
CA LEU A 436 2.72 27.64 -0.55
C LEU A 436 3.76 28.64 -1.09
N GLN A 437 3.56 29.94 -0.84
CA GLN A 437 4.54 30.97 -1.20
C GLN A 437 5.85 30.83 -0.41
N LYS A 438 5.81 30.46 0.88
CA LYS A 438 7.01 30.19 1.67
C LYS A 438 7.81 29.03 1.09
N ASN A 439 7.15 27.92 0.77
CA ASN A 439 7.82 26.78 0.17
C ASN A 439 8.52 27.15 -1.14
N LEU A 440 7.87 27.96 -1.98
CA LEU A 440 8.46 28.48 -3.23
C LEU A 440 9.61 29.47 -3.04
N LYS A 441 9.64 30.20 -1.93
CA LYS A 441 10.77 31.09 -1.59
C LYS A 441 11.94 30.31 -0.97
N SER A 442 11.67 29.13 -0.45
CA SER A 442 12.64 28.20 0.11
C SER A 442 13.05 27.10 -0.88
N ASP A 443 12.94 27.33 -2.19
CA ASP A 443 13.28 26.36 -3.26
C ASP A 443 12.65 24.97 -3.06
N LEU A 444 11.39 24.95 -2.62
CA LEU A 444 10.60 23.73 -2.37
C LEU A 444 11.18 22.83 -1.26
N SER A 445 11.94 23.40 -0.32
CA SER A 445 12.59 22.63 0.75
C SER A 445 11.70 22.37 1.97
N LEU A 446 10.54 23.02 2.12
CA LEU A 446 9.64 22.80 3.27
C LEU A 446 8.86 21.49 3.13
N TRP A 447 8.44 21.18 1.91
CA TRP A 447 7.94 19.86 1.51
C TRP A 447 8.13 19.73 0.01
N GLN A 448 8.23 18.49 -0.46
CA GLN A 448 8.55 18.26 -1.86
C GLN A 448 7.33 18.49 -2.76
N LEU A 449 6.16 17.94 -2.44
CA LEU A 449 5.08 17.75 -3.43
C LEU A 449 3.65 17.70 -2.90
N GLY A 450 2.73 18.05 -3.79
CA GLY A 450 1.31 17.77 -3.66
C GLY A 450 0.55 18.79 -2.83
N THR A 451 -0.76 18.59 -2.82
CA THR A 451 -1.74 19.43 -2.13
C THR A 451 -1.92 19.04 -0.68
N LEU A 452 -1.61 17.79 -0.32
CA LEU A 452 -1.76 17.32 1.06
C LEU A 452 -0.85 18.07 2.04
N PRO A 453 0.47 18.23 1.83
CA PRO A 453 1.30 18.95 2.82
C PRO A 453 0.83 20.38 3.14
N PRO A 454 0.54 21.26 2.16
CA PRO A 454 -0.01 22.58 2.48
C PRO A 454 -1.43 22.49 3.08
N GLY A 455 -2.21 21.45 2.75
CA GLY A 455 -3.49 21.16 3.40
C GLY A 455 -3.34 20.81 4.88
N LEU A 456 -2.41 19.92 5.23
CA LEU A 456 -2.10 19.55 6.63
C LEU A 456 -1.75 20.78 7.45
N ILE A 457 -0.96 21.70 6.88
CA ILE A 457 -0.61 22.96 7.52
C ILE A 457 -1.81 23.89 7.65
N ALA A 458 -2.54 24.14 6.55
CA ALA A 458 -3.61 25.13 6.52
C ALA A 458 -4.80 24.75 7.41
N PHE A 459 -5.10 23.45 7.51
CA PHE A 459 -6.18 22.93 8.34
C PHE A 459 -5.72 22.51 9.73
N HIS A 460 -4.49 22.83 10.14
CA HIS A 460 -4.00 22.54 11.49
C HIS A 460 -4.95 23.15 12.54
N GLY A 461 -5.45 22.31 13.46
CA GLY A 461 -6.47 22.69 14.45
C GLY A 461 -7.93 22.76 13.94
N HIS A 462 -8.15 22.58 12.63
CA HIS A 462 -9.46 22.70 11.98
C HIS A 462 -9.99 21.36 11.40
N VAL A 463 -9.46 20.22 11.86
CA VAL A 463 -9.87 18.89 11.41
C VAL A 463 -10.55 18.10 12.52
N GLN A 464 -11.74 17.60 12.23
CA GLN A 464 -12.42 16.57 13.01
C GLN A 464 -12.11 15.20 12.42
N ILE A 465 -11.64 14.28 13.26
CA ILE A 465 -11.38 12.91 12.83
C ILE A 465 -12.70 12.15 12.77
N ILE A 466 -12.95 11.50 11.64
CA ILE A 466 -14.13 10.66 11.42
C ILE A 466 -13.74 9.17 11.36
N ASP A 467 -14.75 8.31 11.44
CA ASP A 467 -14.55 6.86 11.44
C ASP A 467 -13.79 6.37 10.18
N PRO A 468 -12.75 5.52 10.32
CA PRO A 468 -12.02 4.96 9.18
C PRO A 468 -12.88 4.18 8.17
N PHE A 469 -14.06 3.69 8.59
CA PHE A 469 -15.07 3.10 7.70
C PHE A 469 -15.35 3.99 6.50
N TRP A 470 -15.38 5.31 6.69
CA TRP A 470 -15.78 6.25 5.65
C TRP A 470 -14.75 6.40 4.53
N HIS A 471 -13.46 6.15 4.78
CA HIS A 471 -12.42 6.38 3.77
C HIS A 471 -11.27 5.38 3.90
N MET A 472 -11.32 4.32 3.10
CA MET A 472 -10.22 3.35 2.99
C MET A 472 -9.23 3.75 1.90
N LEU A 473 -7.96 3.77 2.26
CA LEU A 473 -6.86 4.17 1.40
C LEU A 473 -6.01 2.95 1.02
N GLY A 474 -5.27 3.07 -0.07
CA GLY A 474 -4.11 2.24 -0.38
C GLY A 474 -4.23 1.38 -1.62
N LEU A 475 -5.41 1.36 -2.26
CA LEU A 475 -5.71 0.45 -3.36
C LEU A 475 -4.89 0.75 -4.63
N GLY A 476 -4.23 1.91 -4.72
CA GLY A 476 -3.33 2.27 -5.81
C GLY A 476 -1.84 2.11 -5.48
N TYR A 477 -1.49 1.60 -4.29
CA TYR A 477 -0.11 1.46 -3.82
C TYR A 477 0.33 0.01 -3.63
N GLN A 478 -0.56 -0.88 -3.20
CA GLN A 478 -0.22 -2.24 -2.78
C GLN A 478 -1.34 -3.25 -3.07
N ASP A 479 -0.96 -4.52 -3.15
CA ASP A 479 -1.80 -5.69 -3.42
C ASP A 479 -2.13 -6.50 -2.17
N ASN A 480 -1.64 -6.10 -0.99
CA ASN A 480 -1.92 -6.77 0.28
C ASN A 480 -3.29 -6.43 0.88
N THR A 481 -4.04 -5.52 0.27
CA THR A 481 -5.40 -5.17 0.69
C THR A 481 -6.35 -6.28 0.30
N SER A 482 -6.96 -6.94 1.29
CA SER A 482 -8.00 -7.95 1.06
C SER A 482 -9.21 -7.32 0.38
N ILE A 483 -9.76 -8.00 -0.64
CA ILE A 483 -11.03 -7.58 -1.26
C ILE A 483 -12.14 -7.51 -0.21
N ALA A 484 -12.20 -8.46 0.73
CA ALA A 484 -13.24 -8.48 1.75
C ALA A 484 -13.19 -7.22 2.63
N ASP A 485 -11.99 -6.78 3.02
CA ASP A 485 -11.83 -5.54 3.80
C ASP A 485 -12.25 -4.34 2.95
N ALA A 486 -11.83 -4.29 1.68
CA ALA A 486 -12.21 -3.23 0.76
C ALA A 486 -13.72 -3.15 0.56
N GLU A 487 -14.43 -4.27 0.45
CA GLU A 487 -15.89 -4.31 0.27
C GLU A 487 -16.67 -3.78 1.48
N THR A 488 -16.09 -3.84 2.68
CA THR A 488 -16.73 -3.32 3.91
C THR A 488 -16.59 -1.81 4.10
N ALA A 489 -15.67 -1.15 3.38
CA ALA A 489 -15.46 0.29 3.51
C ALA A 489 -16.51 1.10 2.74
N GLY A 490 -16.96 2.22 3.32
CA GLY A 490 -17.94 3.10 2.71
C GLY A 490 -17.44 3.76 1.42
N VAL A 491 -16.18 4.20 1.42
CA VAL A 491 -15.48 4.70 0.23
C VAL A 491 -14.09 4.08 0.15
N ILE A 492 -13.76 3.50 -1.00
CA ILE A 492 -12.42 2.97 -1.29
C ILE A 492 -11.67 3.93 -2.22
N HIS A 493 -10.39 4.13 -1.96
CA HIS A 493 -9.56 5.09 -2.66
C HIS A 493 -8.36 4.39 -3.32
N PHE A 494 -8.30 4.44 -4.64
CA PHE A 494 -7.17 4.00 -5.45
C PHE A 494 -6.04 5.04 -5.47
N ASN A 495 -5.73 5.64 -4.31
CA ASN A 495 -4.61 6.57 -4.16
C ASN A 495 -3.28 5.86 -4.45
N GLY A 496 -2.38 6.53 -5.16
CA GLY A 496 -1.15 5.94 -5.67
C GLY A 496 -1.09 5.88 -7.20
N ARG A 497 -0.27 4.98 -7.75
CA ARG A 497 0.03 4.92 -9.20
C ARG A 497 -0.82 3.90 -9.93
N ALA A 498 -1.23 2.82 -9.26
CA ALA A 498 -2.02 1.74 -9.83
C ALA A 498 -3.50 2.16 -9.93
N LYS A 499 -3.81 3.07 -10.86
CA LYS A 499 -5.19 3.55 -11.09
C LYS A 499 -6.02 2.48 -11.79
N PRO A 500 -7.31 2.33 -11.46
CA PRO A 500 -8.14 1.22 -11.95
C PRO A 500 -8.42 1.28 -13.46
N TRP A 501 -8.28 2.45 -14.09
CA TRP A 501 -8.35 2.63 -15.54
C TRP A 501 -7.01 2.38 -16.27
N LEU A 502 -5.95 2.00 -15.56
CA LEU A 502 -4.64 1.68 -16.14
C LEU A 502 -4.37 0.17 -16.11
N GLU A 503 -3.49 -0.29 -17.00
CA GLU A 503 -3.06 -1.69 -17.04
C GLU A 503 -2.24 -2.11 -15.82
N ILE A 504 -1.62 -1.14 -15.13
CA ILE A 504 -0.85 -1.36 -13.91
C ILE A 504 -1.71 -1.46 -12.64
N ALA A 505 -3.04 -1.43 -12.77
CA ALA A 505 -3.97 -1.64 -11.66
C ALA A 505 -3.80 -3.05 -11.07
N PHE A 506 -4.02 -3.21 -9.77
CA PHE A 506 -4.10 -4.54 -9.16
C PHE A 506 -5.39 -5.24 -9.63
N PRO A 507 -5.30 -6.39 -10.32
CA PRO A 507 -6.45 -7.00 -10.99
C PRO A 507 -7.62 -7.33 -10.06
N GLU A 508 -7.32 -7.78 -8.85
CA GLU A 508 -8.31 -8.13 -7.83
C GLU A 508 -9.12 -6.91 -7.38
N LEU A 509 -8.44 -5.80 -7.08
CA LEU A 509 -9.06 -4.55 -6.63
C LEU A 509 -9.76 -3.80 -7.77
N ARG A 510 -9.27 -3.92 -9.01
CA ARG A 510 -9.85 -3.25 -10.20
C ARG A 510 -11.31 -3.61 -10.41
N ARG A 511 -11.75 -4.81 -10.03
CA ARG A 511 -13.14 -5.27 -10.15
C ARG A 511 -14.13 -4.38 -9.39
N LEU A 512 -13.72 -3.84 -8.24
CA LEU A 512 -14.53 -2.92 -7.42
C LEU A 512 -14.85 -1.61 -8.14
N TRP A 513 -13.96 -1.18 -9.04
CA TRP A 513 -14.16 -0.01 -9.89
C TRP A 513 -14.88 -0.37 -11.20
N ALA A 514 -14.48 -1.48 -11.83
CA ALA A 514 -15.02 -1.91 -13.12
C ALA A 514 -16.53 -2.18 -13.10
N LYS A 515 -17.10 -2.61 -11.95
CA LYS A 515 -18.55 -2.84 -11.82
C LYS A 515 -19.43 -1.58 -12.06
N TYR A 516 -18.85 -0.39 -12.01
CA TYR A 516 -19.53 0.87 -12.27
C TYR A 516 -19.31 1.42 -13.69
N VAL A 517 -18.53 0.73 -14.52
CA VAL A 517 -18.35 1.07 -15.93
C VAL A 517 -19.35 0.27 -16.77
N ASP A 518 -20.15 0.96 -17.57
CA ASP A 518 -20.97 0.30 -18.58
C ASP A 518 -20.13 -0.06 -19.81
N PHE A 519 -19.62 -1.30 -19.85
CA PHE A 519 -18.84 -1.81 -21.00
C PHE A 519 -19.68 -2.06 -22.25
N SER A 520 -21.02 -1.96 -22.16
CA SER A 520 -21.91 -2.02 -23.31
C SER A 520 -22.11 -0.66 -23.98
N ASP A 521 -21.75 0.43 -23.31
CA ASP A 521 -21.84 1.79 -23.85
C ASP A 521 -21.08 1.93 -25.19
N LYS A 522 -21.67 2.67 -26.12
CA LYS A 522 -21.14 2.83 -27.48
C LYS A 522 -19.75 3.48 -27.49
N PHE A 523 -19.49 4.44 -26.61
CA PHE A 523 -18.19 5.13 -26.55
C PHE A 523 -17.15 4.25 -25.89
N ILE A 524 -17.49 3.62 -24.77
CA ILE A 524 -16.62 2.68 -24.05
C ILE A 524 -16.20 1.52 -24.96
N LYS A 525 -17.19 0.88 -25.62
CA LYS A 525 -16.96 -0.23 -26.55
C LYS A 525 -16.14 0.18 -27.77
N SER A 526 -16.48 1.31 -28.41
CA SER A 526 -15.77 1.77 -29.62
C SER A 526 -14.32 2.20 -29.36
N CYS A 527 -14.01 2.62 -28.14
CA CYS A 527 -12.65 2.95 -27.71
C CYS A 527 -11.91 1.77 -27.06
N HIS A 528 -12.46 0.56 -27.12
CA HIS A 528 -11.83 -0.66 -26.62
C HIS A 528 -11.45 -0.62 -25.13
N ILE A 529 -12.24 0.09 -24.33
CA ILE A 529 -12.10 0.08 -22.86
C ILE A 529 -12.74 -1.22 -22.38
N ARG A 530 -11.96 -2.08 -21.71
CA ARG A 530 -12.38 -3.45 -21.34
C ARG A 530 -12.41 -3.69 -19.82
N PRO A 531 -13.26 -4.63 -19.35
CA PRO A 531 -13.42 -4.97 -17.93
C PRO A 531 -12.22 -5.64 -17.24
N SER A 532 -11.05 -5.68 -17.89
CA SER A 532 -9.90 -6.58 -17.65
C SER A 532 -10.17 -8.05 -17.94
#